data_AF-A0A699JSS5-F1
#
_entry.id   AF-A0A699JSS5-F1
#
_cell.length_a   1.000
_cell.length_b   1.000
_cell.length_c   1.000
_cell.angle_alpha   90.00
_cell.angle_beta   90.00
_cell.angle_gamma   90.00
#
_symmetry.space_group_name_H-M   'P 1'
#
loop_
_entity.id
_entity.type
_entity.pdbx_description
1 polymer ?
#
loop_
_entity_poly.entity_id
_entity_poly.type
_entity_poly.pdbx_seq_one_letter_code
_entity_poly.pdbx_strand_id
1 'polypeptide(L)'
;MTPYTAYHDIQSIVYEDAMNRNRLMHTDELHKFSDGTLNHVCTTLNDIATGIEMDYFPKQKWSKQDKQRARVMINAIDRKLRDRRLM
;
A
#
# COMPACT_ATOMS: atom_id res chain seq x y z
N MET A 1 20.38 -13.01 27.85
CA MET A 1 19.87 -13.76 26.67
C MET A 1 18.37 -13.55 26.64
N THR A 2 17.93 -12.48 25.98
CA THR A 2 16.56 -11.95 25.97
C THR A 2 16.39 -11.15 24.67
N PRO A 3 15.17 -10.95 24.16
CA PRO A 3 14.20 -11.95 23.70
C PRO A 3 13.80 -11.65 22.23
N TYR A 4 12.98 -12.50 21.61
CA TYR A 4 12.42 -12.31 20.26
C TYR A 4 12.10 -10.84 19.93
N THR A 5 12.79 -10.27 18.94
CA THR A 5 12.41 -9.03 18.28
C THR A 5 11.05 -9.25 17.63
N ALA A 6 9.98 -8.77 18.28
CA ALA A 6 8.68 -8.68 17.66
C ALA A 6 8.84 -7.96 16.32
N TYR A 7 8.35 -8.58 15.25
CA TYR A 7 8.39 -8.13 13.85
C TYR A 7 7.49 -6.88 13.73
N HIS A 8 7.91 -5.80 14.39
CA HIS A 8 7.23 -4.52 14.44
C HIS A 8 7.51 -3.81 13.13
N ASP A 9 6.59 -4.01 12.18
CA ASP A 9 6.02 -2.98 11.30
C ASP A 9 5.66 -3.55 9.91
N ILE A 10 4.99 -4.71 9.87
CA ILE A 10 4.34 -5.17 8.64
C ILE A 10 3.14 -4.26 8.40
N GLN A 11 3.36 -3.19 7.63
CA GLN A 11 2.27 -2.37 7.14
C GLN A 11 1.49 -3.18 6.12
N SER A 12 0.23 -3.47 6.47
CA SER A 12 -0.70 -4.16 5.61
C SER A 12 -1.80 -3.21 5.16
N ILE A 13 -2.22 -3.35 3.91
CA ILE A 13 -3.36 -2.62 3.35
C ILE A 13 -4.33 -3.62 2.72
N VAL A 14 -5.62 -3.36 2.87
CA VAL A 14 -6.63 -4.03 2.08
C VAL A 14 -6.85 -3.20 0.84
N TYR A 15 -6.76 -3.81 -0.33
CA TYR A 15 -7.07 -3.20 -1.62
C TYR A 15 -8.03 -4.09 -2.41
N GLU A 16 -8.75 -3.51 -3.33
CA GLU A 16 -9.61 -4.23 -4.26
C GLU A 16 -8.82 -4.57 -5.52
N ASP A 17 -8.79 -5.86 -5.89
CA ASP A 17 -8.15 -6.29 -7.14
C ASP A 17 -9.05 -6.02 -8.36
N ALA A 18 -8.50 -6.24 -9.57
CA ALA A 18 -9.25 -6.07 -10.81
C ALA A 18 -10.51 -6.97 -10.96
N MET A 19 -10.71 -7.93 -10.06
CA MET A 19 -11.88 -8.83 -10.01
C MET A 19 -12.84 -8.45 -8.87
N ASN A 20 -12.71 -7.24 -8.32
CA ASN A 20 -13.49 -6.73 -7.19
C ASN A 20 -13.39 -7.62 -5.93
N ARG A 21 -12.20 -8.19 -5.70
CA ARG A 21 -11.91 -8.99 -4.50
C ARG A 21 -10.99 -8.22 -3.58
N ASN A 22 -11.38 -8.15 -2.31
CA ASN A 22 -10.54 -7.60 -1.26
C ASN A 22 -9.31 -8.50 -1.06
N ARG A 23 -8.13 -7.94 -1.30
CA ARG A 23 -6.83 -8.58 -1.07
C ARG A 23 -6.05 -7.80 -0.03
N LEU A 24 -5.35 -8.53 0.82
CA LEU A 24 -4.40 -7.96 1.76
C LEU A 24 -3.02 -7.92 1.09
N MET A 25 -2.37 -6.75 1.13
CA MET A 25 -1.00 -6.57 0.65
C MET A 25 -0.12 -6.18 1.84
N HIS A 26 0.97 -6.90 2.00
CA HIS A 26 2.00 -6.61 3.01
C HIS A 26 3.26 -6.05 2.36
N THR A 27 3.97 -5.19 3.09
CA THR A 27 5.24 -4.57 2.63
C THR A 27 6.35 -5.58 2.33
N ASP A 28 6.44 -6.67 3.10
CA ASP A 28 7.40 -7.76 2.90
C ASP A 28 7.02 -8.67 1.72
N GLU A 29 5.73 -8.78 1.43
CA GLU A 29 5.19 -9.60 0.35
C GLU A 29 5.06 -8.89 -1.01
N LEU A 30 5.49 -7.63 -1.11
CA LEU A 30 5.45 -6.85 -2.36
C LEU A 30 6.15 -7.55 -3.53
N HIS A 31 7.13 -8.40 -3.25
CA HIS A 31 7.85 -9.17 -4.24
C HIS A 31 6.97 -10.16 -5.03
N LYS A 32 5.82 -10.59 -4.48
CA LYS A 32 4.88 -11.52 -5.12
C LYS A 32 3.99 -10.86 -6.18
N PHE A 33 3.91 -9.53 -6.19
CA PHE A 33 3.03 -8.78 -7.08
C PHE A 33 3.78 -8.27 -8.31
N SER A 34 3.08 -8.21 -9.45
CA SER A 34 3.61 -7.63 -10.69
C SER A 34 3.66 -6.11 -10.62
N ASP A 35 4.50 -5.51 -11.45
CA ASP A 35 4.64 -4.05 -11.51
C ASP A 35 3.33 -3.35 -11.87
N GLY A 36 2.51 -3.96 -12.74
CA GLY A 36 1.19 -3.44 -13.10
C GLY A 36 0.24 -3.34 -11.90
N THR A 37 0.17 -4.41 -11.08
CA THR A 37 -0.65 -4.40 -9.86
C THR A 37 -0.12 -3.42 -8.83
N LEU A 38 1.19 -3.36 -8.63
CA LEU A 38 1.83 -2.42 -7.72
C LEU A 38 1.56 -0.97 -8.12
N ASN A 39 1.61 -0.65 -9.42
CA ASN A 39 1.35 0.69 -9.92
C ASN A 39 -0.12 1.09 -9.74
N HIS A 40 -1.05 0.16 -10.00
CA HIS A 40 -2.48 0.39 -9.78
C HIS A 40 -2.78 0.69 -8.30
N VAL A 41 -2.27 -0.13 -7.38
CA VAL A 41 -2.42 0.08 -5.93
C VAL A 41 -1.79 1.40 -5.50
N CYS A 42 -0.61 1.75 -6.03
CA CYS A 42 0.07 3.02 -5.72
C CYS A 42 -0.78 4.25 -6.11
N THR A 43 -1.46 4.21 -7.26
CA THR A 43 -2.39 5.28 -7.69
C THR A 43 -3.53 5.44 -6.68
N THR A 44 -4.21 4.34 -6.31
CA THR A 44 -5.31 4.38 -5.33
C THR A 44 -4.85 4.91 -3.97
N LEU A 45 -3.66 4.51 -3.51
CA LEU A 45 -3.09 5.03 -2.27
C LEU A 45 -2.75 6.53 -2.35
N ASN A 46 -2.31 7.01 -3.52
CA ASN A 46 -2.05 8.44 -3.73
C ASN A 46 -3.34 9.25 -3.64
N ASP A 47 -4.47 8.73 -4.13
CA ASP A 47 -5.77 9.38 -4.00
C ASP A 47 -6.19 9.49 -2.52
N ILE A 48 -5.96 8.43 -1.74
CA ILE A 48 -6.18 8.42 -0.28
C ILE A 48 -5.27 9.44 0.42
N ALA A 49 -3.99 9.47 0.07
CA ALA A 49 -2.98 10.32 0.71
C ALA A 49 -3.18 11.81 0.40
N THR A 50 -3.54 12.13 -0.85
CA THR A 50 -3.90 13.49 -1.29
C THR A 50 -5.26 13.90 -0.72
N GLY A 51 -6.13 12.93 -0.44
CA GLY A 51 -7.48 13.16 0.06
C GLY A 51 -8.35 13.86 -0.97
N ILE A 52 -8.04 13.66 -2.26
CA ILE A 52 -8.93 14.08 -3.33
C ILE A 52 -10.21 13.24 -3.15
N GLU A 53 -11.31 13.92 -2.83
CA GLU A 53 -12.63 13.31 -2.77
C GLU A 53 -12.96 12.84 -4.18
N MET A 54 -12.87 11.53 -4.42
CA MET A 54 -13.28 10.95 -5.69
C MET A 54 -14.72 10.48 -5.54
N ASP A 55 -15.58 10.87 -6.49
CA ASP A 55 -17.04 10.62 -6.45
C ASP A 55 -17.43 9.12 -6.36
N TYR A 56 -16.48 8.21 -6.61
CA TYR A 56 -16.68 6.76 -6.54
C TYR A 56 -16.31 6.13 -5.20
N PHE A 57 -15.59 6.84 -4.32
CA PHE A 57 -15.35 6.34 -2.96
C PHE A 57 -16.48 6.85 -2.04
N PRO A 58 -17.08 6.00 -1.20
CA PRO A 58 -17.96 6.49 -0.15
C PRO A 58 -17.21 7.56 0.63
N LYS A 59 -17.88 8.66 0.99
CA LYS A 59 -17.36 9.88 1.67
C LYS A 59 -16.70 9.59 3.03
N GLN A 60 -15.73 8.70 3.04
CA GLN A 60 -14.98 8.25 4.18
C GLN A 60 -13.89 9.29 4.37
N LYS A 61 -14.09 10.11 5.39
CA LYS A 61 -13.12 11.13 5.78
C LYS A 61 -11.86 10.40 6.25
N TRP A 62 -10.90 10.19 5.34
CA TRP A 62 -9.65 9.50 5.62
C TRP A 62 -8.98 10.12 6.85
N SER A 63 -8.71 9.30 7.87
CA SER A 63 -8.05 9.79 9.07
C SER A 63 -6.61 10.19 8.74
N LYS A 64 -6.00 11.03 9.59
CA LYS A 64 -4.57 11.34 9.46
C LYS A 64 -3.71 10.08 9.48
N GLN A 65 -4.14 9.04 10.20
CA GLN A 65 -3.45 7.77 10.29
C GLN A 65 -3.56 6.96 8.99
N ASP A 66 -4.73 6.95 8.34
CA ASP A 66 -4.91 6.25 7.05
C ASP A 66 -4.05 6.89 5.96
N LYS A 67 -4.02 8.22 5.92
CA LYS A 67 -3.13 8.97 5.02
C LYS A 67 -1.66 8.67 5.29
N GLN A 68 -1.27 8.54 6.56
CA GLN A 68 0.10 8.19 6.92
C GLN A 68 0.45 6.75 6.50
N ARG A 69 -0.44 5.79 6.72
CA ARG A 69 -0.27 4.40 6.27
C ARG A 69 -0.14 4.32 4.75
N ALA A 70 -0.99 5.04 4.02
CA ALA A 70 -0.93 5.11 2.56
C ALA A 70 0.44 5.62 2.08
N ARG A 71 0.96 6.70 2.68
CA ARG A 71 2.30 7.24 2.36
C ARG A 71 3.42 6.24 2.60
N VAL A 72 3.38 5.50 3.71
CA VAL A 72 4.40 4.49 4.01
C VAL A 72 4.36 3.37 2.97
N MET A 73 3.16 2.92 2.60
CA MET A 73 2.99 1.86 1.60
C MET A 73 3.42 2.31 0.20
N ILE A 74 3.11 3.55 -0.21
CA ILE A 74 3.59 4.15 -1.46
C ILE A 74 5.12 4.13 -1.52
N ASN A 75 5.80 4.55 -0.46
CA ASN A 75 7.26 4.54 -0.40
C ASN A 75 7.84 3.12 -0.51
N ALA A 76 7.18 2.13 0.11
CA ALA A 76 7.60 0.73 0.00
C ALA A 76 7.46 0.19 -1.43
N ILE A 77 6.35 0.52 -2.11
CA ILE A 77 6.10 0.14 -3.50
C ILE A 77 7.09 0.83 -4.45
N ASP A 78 7.30 2.13 -4.31
CA ASP A 78 8.23 2.90 -5.15
C ASP A 78 9.65 2.36 -5.04
N ARG A 79 10.11 2.09 -3.81
CA ARG A 79 11.41 1.44 -3.57
C ARG A 79 11.50 0.10 -4.29
N LYS A 80 10.45 -0.74 -4.22
CA LYS A 80 10.46 -2.05 -4.89
C LYS A 80 10.46 -1.94 -6.42
N LEU A 81 9.69 -1.01 -6.98
CA LEU A 81 9.70 -0.75 -8.42
C LEU A 81 11.06 -0.22 -8.88
N ARG A 82 11.69 0.66 -8.09
CA ARG A 82 13.02 1.18 -8.37
C ARG A 82 14.08 0.09 -8.33
N ASP A 83 14.04 -0.79 -7.34
CA ASP A 83 14.96 -1.94 -7.23
C ASP A 83 14.82 -2.87 -8.45
N ARG A 84 13.58 -3.13 -8.92
CA ARG A 84 13.31 -3.94 -10.11
C ARG A 84 13.77 -3.32 -11.42
N ARG A 85 13.73 -1.99 -11.54
CA ARG A 85 14.19 -1.26 -12.74
C ARG A 85 15.71 -1.18 -12.87
N LEU A 86 16.43 -1.35 -11.76
CA LEU A 86 17.88 -1.29 -11.70
C LEU A 86 18.56 -2.66 -11.84
N MET A 87 17.80 -3.75 -11.70
CA MET A 87 18.22 -5.12 -12.01
C MET A 87 17.95 -5.45 -13.49
#